data_AF-A0A9D5NGM3-F1
#
_entry.id   AF-A0A9D5NGM3-F1
#
_cell.length_a   1.000
_cell.length_b   1.000
_cell.length_c   1.000
_cell.angle_alpha   90.00
_cell.angle_beta   90.00
_cell.angle_gamma   90.00
#
_symmetry.space_group_name_H-M   'P 1'
#
loop_
_entity.id
_entity.type
_entity.pdbx_description
1 polymer ?
#
loop_
_entity_poly.entity_id
_entity_poly.type
_entity_poly.pdbx_seq_one_letter_code
_entity_poly.pdbx_strand_id
1 'polypeptide(L)'
;MKQKGFTLAELIGVVAILGVISVLVAPTIINQIRNSQNKIDAVTEELLFSATSLYLENREDEYPKINNNVYCIKLQTLVDDGKLQNPILDKNGSEISLNKEIKVSIENKRYNYSFPNNCTASN
;
A
#
# COMPACT_ATOMS: atom_id res chain seq x y z
N MET A 1 48.73 14.27 -34.43
CA MET A 1 48.15 14.18 -33.06
C MET A 1 47.89 12.70 -32.77
N LYS A 2 48.44 12.12 -31.70
CA LYS A 2 48.17 10.71 -31.34
C LYS A 2 46.96 10.65 -30.41
N GLN A 3 45.85 10.12 -30.91
CA GLN A 3 44.68 9.76 -30.12
C GLN A 3 45.06 8.56 -29.24
N LYS A 4 45.14 8.74 -27.91
CA LYS A 4 45.32 7.61 -26.99
C LYS A 4 43.95 7.02 -26.70
N GLY A 5 43.62 5.93 -27.40
CA GLY A 5 42.43 5.12 -27.10
C GLY A 5 42.62 4.32 -25.82
N PHE A 6 41.50 4.06 -25.12
CA PHE A 6 41.47 3.17 -23.96
C PHE A 6 42.02 1.78 -24.29
N THR A 7 42.71 1.17 -23.34
CA THR A 7 43.23 -0.20 -23.48
C THR A 7 42.17 -1.24 -23.16
N LEU A 8 42.25 -2.42 -23.77
CA LEU A 8 41.33 -3.53 -23.50
C LEU A 8 41.35 -3.94 -22.01
N ALA A 9 42.53 -3.88 -21.39
CA ALA A 9 42.73 -4.20 -19.98
C ALA A 9 41.98 -3.22 -19.04
N GLU A 10 41.97 -1.93 -19.34
CA GLU A 10 41.18 -0.94 -18.59
C GLU A 10 39.69 -1.21 -18.71
N LEU A 11 39.20 -1.56 -19.91
CA LEU A 11 37.78 -1.88 -20.10
C LEU A 11 37.35 -3.10 -19.28
N ILE A 12 38.18 -4.15 -19.26
CA ILE A 12 37.94 -5.36 -18.47
C ILE A 12 37.94 -5.04 -16.98
N GLY A 13 38.85 -4.18 -16.52
CA GLY A 13 38.88 -3.72 -15.12
C GLY A 13 37.60 -3.00 -14.71
N VAL A 14 37.08 -2.12 -15.56
CA VAL A 14 35.82 -1.39 -15.30
C VAL A 14 34.63 -2.36 -15.26
N VAL A 15 34.52 -3.27 -16.23
CA VAL A 15 33.41 -4.25 -16.28
C VAL A 15 33.47 -5.20 -15.08
N ALA A 16 34.66 -5.60 -14.63
CA ALA A 16 34.83 -6.44 -13.44
C ALA A 16 34.35 -5.73 -12.17
N ILE A 17 34.73 -4.45 -11.98
CA ILE A 17 34.28 -3.65 -10.84
C ILE A 17 32.77 -3.44 -10.88
N LEU A 18 32.21 -3.09 -12.05
CA LEU A 18 30.75 -2.92 -12.22
C LEU A 18 29.99 -4.23 -11.96
N GLY A 19 30.54 -5.38 -12.35
CA GLY A 19 29.95 -6.69 -12.10
C GLY A 19 29.84 -6.99 -10.60
N VAL A 20 30.92 -6.77 -9.84
CA VAL A 20 30.92 -6.96 -8.38
C VAL A 20 29.91 -6.04 -7.70
N ILE A 21 29.88 -4.75 -8.08
CA ILE A 21 28.93 -3.78 -7.52
C ILE A 21 27.49 -4.19 -7.85
N SER A 22 27.22 -4.66 -9.06
CA SER A 22 25.88 -5.05 -9.52
C SER A 22 25.31 -6.21 -8.70
N VAL A 23 26.12 -7.20 -8.33
CA VAL A 23 25.69 -8.34 -7.51
C VAL A 23 25.25 -7.89 -6.11
N LEU A 24 25.92 -6.90 -5.53
CA LEU A 24 25.59 -6.36 -4.20
C LEU A 24 24.32 -5.49 -4.23
N VAL A 25 24.12 -4.74 -5.33
CA VAL A 25 23.03 -3.77 -5.46
C VAL A 25 21.72 -4.41 -5.95
N ALA A 26 21.78 -5.46 -6.77
CA ALA A 26 20.58 -6.12 -7.30
C ALA A 26 19.53 -6.52 -6.24
N PRO A 27 19.87 -7.22 -5.13
CA PRO A 27 18.85 -7.63 -4.16
C PRO A 27 18.24 -6.44 -3.40
N THR A 28 18.99 -5.36 -3.17
CA THR A 28 18.49 -4.18 -2.45
C THR A 28 17.49 -3.40 -3.30
N ILE A 29 17.74 -3.25 -4.60
CA ILE A 29 16.79 -2.64 -5.53
C ILE A 29 15.52 -3.50 -5.66
N ILE A 30 15.65 -4.82 -5.83
CA ILE A 30 14.50 -5.73 -5.92
C ILE A 30 13.63 -5.66 -4.67
N ASN A 31 14.23 -5.64 -3.48
CA ASN A 31 13.48 -5.50 -2.22
C ASN A 31 12.80 -4.13 -2.08
N GLN A 32 13.45 -3.04 -2.52
CA GLN A 32 12.83 -1.70 -2.50
C GLN A 32 11.64 -1.62 -3.46
N ILE A 33 11.77 -2.17 -4.67
CA ILE A 33 10.66 -2.24 -5.64
C ILE A 33 9.49 -3.05 -5.05
N ARG A 34 9.76 -4.21 -4.46
CA ARG A 34 8.72 -5.04 -3.83
C ARG A 34 8.05 -4.33 -2.65
N ASN A 35 8.80 -3.60 -1.84
CA ASN A 35 8.24 -2.83 -0.72
C ASN A 35 7.37 -1.67 -1.18
N SER A 36 7.67 -1.06 -2.33
CA SER A 36 6.85 0.02 -2.89
C SER A 36 5.56 -0.48 -3.54
N GLN A 37 5.51 -1.72 -4.03
CA GLN A 37 4.31 -2.27 -4.68
C GLN A 37 3.28 -2.82 -3.69
N ASN A 38 3.71 -3.23 -2.49
CA ASN A 38 2.85 -3.93 -1.54
C ASN A 38 2.16 -3.02 -0.52
N LYS A 39 2.48 -1.73 -0.48
CA LYS A 39 1.89 -0.78 0.46
C LYS A 39 0.94 0.14 -0.30
N ILE A 40 -0.29 0.26 0.20
CA ILE A 40 -1.19 1.33 -0.25
C ILE A 40 -0.52 2.64 0.18
N ASP A 41 -0.45 3.63 -0.71
CA ASP A 41 0.13 4.92 -0.34
C ASP A 41 -0.66 5.57 0.80
N ALA A 42 0.05 6.21 1.72
CA ALA A 42 -0.56 6.81 2.92
C ALA A 42 -1.71 7.80 2.61
N VAL A 43 -1.60 8.52 1.49
CA VAL A 43 -2.66 9.44 1.02
C VAL A 43 -3.92 8.66 0.61
N THR A 44 -3.74 7.55 -0.10
CA THR A 44 -4.84 6.67 -0.51
C THR A 44 -5.44 5.96 0.71
N GLU A 45 -4.61 5.55 1.68
CA GLU A 45 -5.07 5.00 2.96
C GLU A 45 -5.94 5.99 3.73
N GLU A 46 -5.53 7.26 3.83
CA GLU A 46 -6.28 8.31 4.51
C GLU A 46 -7.65 8.56 3.85
N LEU A 47 -7.69 8.62 2.52
CA LEU A 47 -8.93 8.75 1.76
C LEU A 47 -9.88 7.56 2.01
N LEU A 48 -9.35 6.34 1.99
CA LEU A 48 -10.10 5.12 2.27
C LEU A 48 -10.65 5.10 3.71
N PHE A 49 -9.85 5.51 4.69
CA PHE A 49 -10.28 5.61 6.09
C PHE A 49 -11.35 6.69 6.29
N SER A 50 -11.22 7.83 5.62
CA SER A 50 -12.23 8.90 5.66
C SER A 50 -13.56 8.46 5.04
N ALA A 51 -13.52 7.76 3.91
CA ALA A 51 -14.73 7.21 3.30
C ALA A 51 -15.40 6.16 4.22
N THR A 52 -14.59 5.34 4.90
CA THR A 52 -15.08 4.36 5.88
C THR A 52 -15.67 5.06 7.11
N SER A 53 -15.03 6.10 7.63
CA SER A 53 -15.56 6.85 8.77
C SER A 53 -16.92 7.46 8.44
N LEU A 54 -17.05 8.08 7.26
CA LEU A 54 -18.32 8.63 6.77
C LEU A 54 -19.40 7.54 6.61
N TYR A 55 -19.03 6.33 6.18
CA TYR A 55 -19.96 5.21 6.08
C TYR A 55 -20.49 4.77 7.44
N LEU A 56 -19.62 4.69 8.45
CA LEU A 56 -19.96 4.26 9.80
C LEU A 56 -20.73 5.31 10.60
N GLU A 57 -20.36 6.59 10.45
CA GLU A 57 -21.05 7.71 11.12
C GLU A 57 -22.52 7.83 10.70
N ASN A 58 -22.83 7.50 9.45
CA ASN A 58 -24.21 7.48 8.96
C ASN A 58 -25.00 6.23 9.43
N ARG A 59 -24.36 5.30 10.13
CA ARG A 59 -24.91 3.99 10.52
C ARG A 59 -24.49 3.60 11.94
N GLU A 60 -24.55 4.54 12.88
CA GLU A 60 -24.19 4.25 14.28
C GLU A 60 -25.05 3.15 14.92
N ASP A 61 -26.29 2.94 14.44
CA ASP A 61 -27.16 1.85 14.90
C ASP A 61 -26.68 0.47 14.45
N GLU A 62 -26.12 0.36 13.24
CA GLU A 62 -25.59 -0.89 12.68
C GLU A 62 -24.14 -1.15 13.14
N TYR A 63 -23.38 -0.09 13.40
CA TYR A 63 -21.97 -0.15 13.80
C TYR A 63 -21.72 0.61 15.11
N PRO A 64 -22.29 0.12 16.24
CA PRO A 64 -22.16 0.81 17.50
C PRO A 64 -20.70 0.86 17.96
N LYS A 65 -20.31 1.99 18.56
CA LYS A 65 -18.97 2.26 19.09
C LYS A 65 -18.73 1.55 20.43
N ILE A 66 -18.82 0.22 20.42
CA ILE A 66 -18.55 -0.64 21.57
C ILE A 66 -17.05 -0.96 21.60
N ASN A 67 -16.39 -0.70 22.73
CA ASN A 67 -14.96 -0.99 22.87
C ASN A 67 -14.69 -2.48 22.61
N ASN A 68 -13.57 -2.76 21.95
CA ASN A 68 -13.12 -4.09 21.53
C ASN A 68 -13.91 -4.69 20.35
N ASN A 69 -14.94 -4.02 19.83
CA ASN A 69 -15.58 -4.45 18.59
C ASN A 69 -14.66 -4.21 17.39
N VAL A 70 -14.75 -5.14 16.46
CA VAL A 70 -14.01 -5.16 15.21
C VAL A 70 -14.98 -5.35 14.07
N TYR A 71 -15.05 -4.37 13.17
CA TYR A 71 -15.81 -4.44 11.94
C TYR A 71 -14.88 -4.60 10.73
N CYS A 72 -15.36 -5.32 9.73
CA CYS A 72 -14.67 -5.55 8.47
C CYS A 72 -15.52 -4.98 7.35
N ILE A 73 -15.08 -3.87 6.77
CA ILE A 73 -15.83 -3.15 5.73
C ILE A 73 -15.13 -3.34 4.38
N LYS A 74 -15.84 -3.89 3.40
CA LYS A 74 -15.30 -4.07 2.04
C LYS A 74 -15.27 -2.74 1.30
N LEU A 75 -14.23 -2.53 0.48
CA LEU A 75 -14.15 -1.35 -0.39
C LEU A 75 -15.33 -1.29 -1.37
N GLN A 76 -15.78 -2.45 -1.87
CA GLN A 76 -16.98 -2.54 -2.70
C GLN A 76 -18.20 -1.88 -2.04
N THR A 77 -18.43 -2.13 -0.75
CA THR A 77 -19.58 -1.57 -0.02
C THR A 77 -19.52 -0.04 0.05
N LEU A 78 -18.31 0.52 0.17
CA LEU A 78 -18.12 1.97 0.19
C LEU A 78 -18.35 2.61 -1.19
N VAL A 79 -18.01 1.89 -2.27
CA VAL A 79 -18.32 2.30 -3.65
C VAL A 79 -19.82 2.22 -3.91
N ASP A 80 -20.47 1.13 -3.51
CA ASP A 80 -21.90 0.92 -3.69
C ASP A 80 -22.74 1.96 -2.92
N ASP A 81 -22.26 2.38 -1.73
CA ASP A 81 -22.87 3.44 -0.92
C ASP A 81 -22.52 4.87 -1.41
N GLY A 82 -21.71 4.99 -2.47
CA GLY A 82 -21.29 6.26 -3.06
C GLY A 82 -20.30 7.07 -2.21
N LYS A 83 -19.68 6.46 -1.20
CA LYS A 83 -18.64 7.09 -0.36
C LYS A 83 -17.27 7.07 -1.02
N LEU A 84 -17.07 6.22 -2.02
CA LEU A 84 -15.85 6.09 -2.80
C LEU A 84 -16.18 6.06 -4.30
N GLN A 85 -15.36 6.73 -5.11
CA GLN A 85 -15.46 6.68 -6.56
C GLN A 85 -14.57 5.57 -7.11
N ASN A 86 -15.12 4.78 -8.05
CA ASN A 86 -14.41 3.72 -8.75
C ASN A 86 -13.97 4.19 -10.15
N PRO A 87 -12.78 3.84 -10.65
CA PRO A 87 -11.73 3.03 -10.02
C PRO A 87 -10.96 3.76 -8.91
N ILE A 88 -10.61 3.03 -7.85
CA ILE A 88 -9.71 3.52 -6.81
C ILE A 88 -8.29 3.32 -7.32
N LEU A 89 -7.62 4.43 -7.63
CA LEU A 89 -6.25 4.42 -8.15
C LEU A 89 -5.26 4.69 -7.03
N ASP A 90 -4.21 3.88 -6.99
CA ASP A 90 -3.03 4.18 -6.20
C ASP A 90 -2.19 5.29 -6.87
N LYS A 91 -1.20 5.85 -6.17
CA LYS A 91 -0.34 6.94 -6.70
C LYS A 91 0.38 6.56 -7.99
N ASN A 92 0.63 5.27 -8.18
CA ASN A 92 1.28 4.73 -9.38
C ASN A 92 0.29 4.51 -10.55
N GLY A 93 -1.00 4.86 -10.37
CA GLY A 93 -2.06 4.62 -11.35
C GLY A 93 -2.58 3.18 -11.39
N SER A 94 -2.12 2.33 -10.46
CA SER A 94 -2.59 0.94 -10.33
C SER A 94 -3.95 0.89 -9.63
N GLU A 95 -4.87 0.08 -10.15
CA GLU A 95 -6.19 -0.12 -9.55
C GLU A 95 -6.11 -0.95 -8.26
N ILE A 96 -6.75 -0.45 -7.20
CA ILE A 96 -6.90 -1.16 -5.94
C ILE A 96 -8.15 -2.05 -6.01
N SER A 97 -7.99 -3.34 -5.74
CA SER A 97 -9.11 -4.29 -5.77
C SER A 97 -10.19 -3.94 -4.73
N LEU A 98 -11.43 -3.87 -5.19
CA LEU A 98 -12.62 -3.63 -4.35
C LEU A 98 -12.92 -4.75 -3.35
N ASN A 99 -12.28 -5.92 -3.52
CA ASN A 99 -12.37 -7.05 -2.60
C ASN A 99 -11.55 -6.85 -1.31
N LYS A 100 -10.72 -5.81 -1.24
CA LYS A 100 -9.99 -5.48 0.00
C LYS A 100 -10.97 -5.03 1.09
N GLU A 101 -10.58 -5.28 2.33
CA GLU A 101 -11.34 -4.95 3.53
C GLU A 101 -10.54 -3.99 4.42
N ILE A 102 -11.26 -3.04 5.00
CA ILE A 102 -10.75 -2.15 6.05
C ILE A 102 -11.24 -2.70 7.38
N LYS A 103 -10.28 -3.00 8.26
CA LYS A 103 -10.58 -3.37 9.64
C LYS A 103 -10.73 -2.12 10.47
N VAL A 104 -11.84 -2.05 11.18
CA VAL A 104 -12.19 -0.97 12.08
C VAL A 104 -12.27 -1.54 13.48
N SER A 105 -11.29 -1.22 14.32
CA SER A 105 -11.29 -1.58 15.74
C SER A 105 -11.74 -0.38 16.57
N ILE A 106 -12.52 -0.61 17.62
CA ILE A 106 -12.95 0.47 18.51
C ILE A 106 -12.18 0.39 19.82
N GLU A 107 -11.44 1.46 20.13
CA GLU A 107 -10.74 1.63 21.40
C GLU A 107 -11.09 2.99 21.98
N ASN A 108 -11.52 3.02 23.25
CA ASN A 108 -11.93 4.25 23.95
C ASN A 108 -12.97 5.08 23.17
N LYS A 109 -13.96 4.41 22.56
CA LYS A 109 -14.99 5.02 21.69
C LYS A 109 -14.45 5.74 20.44
N ARG A 110 -13.20 5.46 20.04
CA ARG A 110 -12.61 5.96 18.80
C ARG A 110 -12.41 4.82 17.81
N TYR A 111 -12.64 5.10 16.54
CA TYR A 111 -12.31 4.17 15.47
C TYR A 111 -10.81 4.19 15.20
N ASN A 112 -10.23 3.00 15.12
CA ASN A 112 -8.88 2.76 14.67
C ASN A 112 -8.93 1.91 13.40
N TYR A 113 -8.22 2.32 12.36
CA TYR A 113 -8.32 1.74 11.02
C TYR A 113 -7.03 1.01 10.66
N SER A 114 -7.16 -0.13 9.97
CA SER A 114 -6.01 -0.87 9.45
C SER A 114 -6.39 -1.70 8.23
N PHE A 115 -5.39 -1.99 7.38
CA PHE A 115 -5.52 -2.95 6.29
C PHE A 115 -4.89 -4.29 6.71
N PRO A 116 -5.67 -5.25 7.22
CA PRO A 116 -5.12 -6.56 7.54
C PRO A 116 -5.08 -7.46 6.29
N ASN A 117 -4.23 -8.48 6.31
CA ASN A 117 -4.25 -9.55 5.31
C ASN A 117 -5.52 -10.42 5.41
N ASN A 118 -6.12 -10.50 6.60
CA ASN A 118 -7.38 -11.16 6.87
C ASN A 118 -8.16 -10.35 7.92
N CYS A 119 -9.44 -10.09 7.65
CA CYS A 119 -10.29 -9.41 8.60
C CYS A 119 -11.26 -10.41 9.24
N THR A 120 -11.21 -10.50 10.58
CA THR A 120 -12.17 -11.29 11.37
C THR A 120 -12.97 -10.34 12.22
N ALA A 121 -14.27 -10.20 11.91
CA ALA A 121 -15.18 -9.43 12.74
C ALA A 121 -15.28 -10.06 14.13
N SER A 122 -15.29 -9.23 15.16
CA SER A 122 -15.42 -9.65 16.56
C SER A 122 -16.36 -8.67 17.25
N ASN A 123 -17.42 -9.19 17.86
CA ASN A 123 -18.42 -8.43 18.60
C ASN A 123 -18.46 -8.88 20.06
#